data_AF-A0A841R1L6-F1
#
_entry.id   AF-A0A841R1L6-F1
#
_cell.length_a   1.000
_cell.length_b   1.000
_cell.length_c   1.000
_cell.angle_alpha   90.00
_cell.angle_beta   90.00
_cell.angle_gamma   90.00
#
_symmetry.space_group_name_H-M   'P 1'
#
loop_
_entity.id
_entity.type
_entity.pdbx_description
1 polymer ?
#
loop_
_entity_poly.entity_id
_entity_poly.type
_entity_poly.pdbx_seq_one_letter_code
_entity_poly.pdbx_strand_id
1 'polypeptide(L)'
;MLNESPANLIRAMVAQTTAAGKPSDLVFGVVTSDDPLEIKIDDKRTLDADFIMLSDMVRDYEVDISVSHMTETKGGGSGDASYESHAHAYRGRKKITVHNKLKNGEKVIMLRQAGGQLFYVLCRVAEHAELTGEWS
;
A
#
# COMPACT_ATOMS: atom_id res chain seq x y z
N MET A 1 -40.03 28.00 12.06
CA MET A 1 -39.19 26.92 12.63
C MET A 1 -40.15 25.84 13.12
N LEU A 2 -40.44 24.85 12.28
CA LEU A 2 -41.43 23.82 12.56
C LEU A 2 -40.82 22.80 13.53
N ASN A 3 -41.55 22.52 14.62
CA ASN A 3 -41.31 21.50 15.65
C ASN A 3 -40.39 20.34 15.21
N GLU A 4 -39.11 20.40 15.55
CA GLU A 4 -38.32 19.18 15.63
C GLU A 4 -38.81 18.39 16.83
N SER A 5 -39.35 17.20 16.60
CA SER A 5 -39.72 16.26 17.67
C SER A 5 -38.53 16.11 18.64
N PRO A 6 -38.74 16.01 19.97
CA PRO A 6 -37.68 15.72 20.93
C PRO A 6 -36.79 14.52 20.52
N ALA A 7 -37.37 13.55 19.80
CA ALA A 7 -36.62 12.43 19.23
C ALA A 7 -35.62 12.85 18.15
N ASN A 8 -35.94 13.84 17.31
CA ASN A 8 -35.04 14.37 16.29
C ASN A 8 -33.89 15.17 16.94
N LEU A 9 -34.17 15.94 17.98
CA LEU A 9 -33.15 16.65 18.76
C LEU A 9 -32.17 15.67 19.42
N ILE A 10 -32.68 14.59 20.03
CA ILE A 10 -31.83 13.54 20.62
C ILE A 10 -30.96 12.88 19.56
N ARG A 11 -31.52 12.53 18.38
CA ARG A 11 -30.75 11.96 17.27
C ARG A 11 -29.65 12.91 16.79
N ALA A 12 -29.96 14.20 16.65
CA ALA A 12 -28.99 15.21 16.25
C ALA A 12 -27.85 15.38 17.27
N MET A 13 -28.17 15.43 18.58
CA MET A 13 -27.16 15.49 19.64
C MET A 13 -26.25 14.26 19.62
N VAL A 14 -26.82 13.06 19.55
CA VAL A 14 -26.03 11.81 19.49
C VAL A 14 -25.11 11.79 18.27
N ALA A 15 -25.61 12.20 17.10
CA ALA A 15 -24.79 12.29 15.89
C ALA A 15 -23.65 13.31 16.04
N GLN A 16 -23.92 14.49 16.60
CA GLN A 16 -22.91 15.53 16.84
C GLN A 16 -21.84 15.08 17.85
N THR A 17 -22.24 14.51 18.99
CA THR A 17 -21.31 14.00 20.00
C THR A 17 -20.42 12.90 19.43
N THR A 18 -20.99 12.01 18.61
CA THR A 18 -20.24 10.94 17.95
C THR A 18 -19.24 11.50 16.93
N ALA A 19 -19.67 12.44 16.08
CA ALA A 19 -18.79 13.09 15.11
C ALA A 19 -17.66 13.89 15.80
N ALA A 20 -17.98 14.61 16.89
CA ALA A 20 -17.01 15.35 17.69
C ALA A 20 -15.97 14.42 18.36
N GLY A 21 -16.36 13.19 18.69
CA GLY A 21 -15.45 12.16 19.17
C GLY A 21 -14.40 11.72 18.15
N LYS A 22 -14.53 12.12 16.87
CA LYS A 22 -13.62 11.79 15.75
C LYS A 22 -13.23 10.30 15.78
N PRO A 23 -14.21 9.37 15.73
CA PRO A 23 -13.91 7.94 15.77
C PRO A 23 -13.01 7.54 14.60
N SER A 24 -12.32 6.41 14.76
CA SER A 24 -11.58 5.80 13.65
C SER A 24 -12.54 5.52 12.50
N ASP A 25 -12.08 5.77 11.28
CA ASP A 25 -12.90 5.61 10.08
C ASP A 25 -12.05 5.09 8.93
N LEU A 26 -12.70 4.46 7.96
CA LEU A 26 -12.08 3.97 6.75
C LEU A 26 -12.22 5.03 5.65
N VAL A 27 -11.10 5.43 5.07
CA VAL A 27 -11.00 6.56 4.14
C VAL A 27 -10.28 6.12 2.87
N PHE A 28 -10.80 6.56 1.72
CA PHE A 28 -10.14 6.35 0.43
C PHE A 28 -9.28 7.55 0.07
N GLY A 29 -8.18 7.30 -0.61
CA GLY A 29 -7.27 8.34 -1.08
C GLY A 29 -6.71 8.03 -2.46
N VAL A 30 -6.20 9.06 -3.11
CA VAL A 30 -5.45 8.97 -4.38
C VAL A 30 -4.07 9.58 -4.15
N VAL A 31 -3.03 8.83 -4.47
CA VAL A 31 -1.65 9.30 -4.41
C VAL A 31 -1.45 10.37 -5.48
N THR A 32 -1.03 11.57 -5.08
CA THR A 32 -0.78 12.70 -6.01
C THR A 32 0.71 12.93 -6.26
N SER A 33 1.56 12.42 -5.37
CA SER A 33 3.03 12.43 -5.47
C SER A 33 3.59 11.25 -4.69
N ASP A 34 4.59 10.53 -5.21
CA ASP A 34 5.26 9.41 -4.52
C ASP A 34 6.60 9.80 -3.86
N ASP A 35 7.16 10.97 -4.18
CA ASP A 35 8.34 11.54 -3.53
C ASP A 35 8.39 13.08 -3.66
N PRO A 36 8.07 13.86 -2.61
CA PRO A 36 7.57 13.42 -1.32
C PRO A 36 6.17 12.80 -1.44
N LEU A 37 5.84 11.86 -0.53
CA LEU A 37 4.54 11.20 -0.56
C LEU A 37 3.41 12.16 -0.22
N GLU A 38 2.42 12.25 -1.10
CA GLU A 38 1.18 12.99 -0.89
C GLU A 38 -0.04 12.15 -1.27
N ILE A 39 -1.07 12.17 -0.42
CA ILE A 39 -2.33 11.45 -0.66
C ILE A 39 -3.52 12.42 -0.50
N LYS A 40 -4.27 12.62 -1.58
CA LYS A 40 -5.52 13.39 -1.57
C LYS A 40 -6.67 12.50 -1.11
N ILE A 41 -7.41 12.93 -0.09
CA ILE A 41 -8.54 12.16 0.48
C ILE A 41 -9.91 12.79 0.20
N ASP A 42 -9.94 14.10 -0.08
CA ASP A 42 -11.13 14.82 -0.52
C ASP A 42 -10.71 16.08 -1.31
N ASP A 43 -11.67 16.86 -1.81
CA ASP A 43 -11.39 18.03 -2.66
C ASP A 43 -10.56 19.13 -1.98
N LYS A 44 -10.53 19.17 -0.65
CA LYS A 44 -9.87 20.23 0.12
C LYS A 44 -8.70 19.72 0.95
N ARG A 45 -8.45 18.41 0.97
CA ARG A 45 -7.48 17.80 1.87
C ARG A 45 -6.53 16.85 1.16
N THR A 46 -5.26 17.24 1.21
CA THR A 46 -4.10 16.42 0.87
C THR A 46 -3.30 16.19 2.15
N LEU A 47 -2.86 14.96 2.35
CA LEU A 47 -1.98 14.56 3.43
C LEU A 47 -0.56 14.47 2.88
N ASP A 48 0.40 15.08 3.57
CA ASP A 48 1.82 14.84 3.34
C ASP A 48 2.30 13.65 4.17
N ALA A 49 3.58 13.29 3.99
CA ALA A 49 4.22 12.16 4.65
C ALA A 49 4.18 12.24 6.20
N ASP A 50 4.10 13.43 6.81
CA ASP A 50 4.10 13.57 8.27
C ASP A 50 2.78 13.08 8.90
N PHE A 51 1.70 13.07 8.11
CA PHE A 51 0.37 12.59 8.54
C PHE A 51 0.06 11.17 8.08
N ILE A 52 1.02 10.47 7.47
CA ILE A 52 0.83 9.16 6.87
C ILE A 52 1.73 8.11 7.54
N MET A 53 1.15 6.98 7.91
CA MET A 53 1.86 5.76 8.24
C MET A 53 1.59 4.70 7.17
N LEU A 54 2.64 4.02 6.71
CA LEU A 54 2.53 3.00 5.67
C LEU A 54 2.61 1.60 6.25
N SER A 55 1.76 0.70 5.74
CA SER A 55 1.91 -0.74 5.93
C SER A 55 2.92 -1.32 4.93
N ASP A 56 3.39 -2.55 5.18
CA ASP A 56 4.23 -3.32 4.25
C ASP A 56 3.52 -3.59 2.90
N MET A 57 2.20 -3.44 2.86
CA MET A 57 1.41 -3.58 1.64
C MET A 57 1.57 -2.41 0.67
N VAL A 58 2.21 -1.31 1.08
CA VAL A 58 2.33 -0.07 0.30
C VAL A 58 3.67 0.67 0.46
N ARG A 59 4.68 0.01 1.03
CA ARG A 59 6.06 0.51 1.11
C ARG A 59 7.02 -0.54 0.58
N ASP A 60 8.23 -0.11 0.20
CA ASP A 60 9.32 -1.05 -0.02
C ASP A 60 9.73 -1.67 1.34
N TYR A 61 9.88 -2.98 1.37
CA TYR A 61 10.27 -3.71 2.58
C TYR A 61 11.18 -4.90 2.24
N GLU A 62 11.95 -5.34 3.24
CA GLU A 62 12.81 -6.50 3.11
C GLU A 62 12.18 -7.69 3.84
N VAL A 63 12.25 -8.87 3.25
CA VAL A 63 11.71 -10.10 3.83
C VAL A 63 12.62 -11.28 3.53
N ASP A 64 12.66 -12.23 4.47
CA ASP A 64 13.31 -13.52 4.23
C ASP A 64 12.33 -14.50 3.61
N ILE A 65 12.71 -15.10 2.49
CA ILE A 65 11.98 -16.16 1.81
C ILE A 65 12.76 -17.47 1.84
N SER A 66 12.06 -18.60 1.77
CA SER A 66 12.68 -19.90 1.49
C SER A 66 12.49 -20.23 0.01
N VAL A 67 13.58 -20.59 -0.67
CA VAL A 67 13.57 -20.92 -2.09
C VAL A 67 14.03 -22.35 -2.31
N SER A 68 13.47 -23.01 -3.33
CA SER A 68 13.89 -24.34 -3.76
C SER A 68 13.60 -24.56 -5.24
N HIS A 69 14.37 -23.90 -6.10
CA HIS A 69 14.27 -24.07 -7.56
C HIS A 69 15.64 -24.22 -8.23
N MET A 70 15.63 -24.54 -9.52
CA MET A 70 16.80 -24.52 -10.39
C MET A 70 16.68 -23.35 -11.37
N THR A 71 17.79 -22.79 -11.80
CA THR A 71 17.79 -21.84 -12.94
C THR A 71 17.39 -22.56 -14.22
N GLU A 72 17.07 -21.79 -15.27
CA GLU A 72 17.02 -22.36 -16.62
C GLU A 72 18.39 -22.89 -17.02
N THR A 73 18.39 -23.93 -17.85
CA THR A 73 19.63 -24.52 -18.37
C THR A 73 20.21 -23.60 -19.43
N LYS A 74 21.49 -23.22 -19.28
CA LYS A 74 22.19 -22.39 -20.28
C LYS A 74 23.59 -22.94 -20.54
N GLY A 75 23.98 -23.02 -21.82
CA GLY A 75 25.31 -23.45 -22.27
C GLY A 75 26.13 -22.29 -22.81
N GLY A 76 27.47 -22.41 -22.79
CA GLY A 76 28.41 -21.34 -23.14
C GLY A 76 28.74 -21.19 -24.64
N GLY A 77 28.06 -21.92 -25.53
CA GLY A 77 28.08 -21.69 -26.97
C GLY A 77 29.39 -22.01 -27.73
N SER A 78 30.50 -22.39 -27.07
CA SER A 78 31.78 -22.60 -27.74
C SER A 78 32.02 -24.03 -28.28
N GLY A 79 31.11 -24.97 -28.03
CA GLY A 79 31.22 -26.37 -28.47
C GLY A 79 32.22 -27.25 -27.71
N ASP A 80 32.90 -26.70 -26.70
CA ASP A 80 33.76 -27.46 -25.78
C ASP A 80 32.93 -28.00 -24.60
N ALA A 81 33.21 -29.25 -24.19
CA ALA A 81 32.49 -29.96 -23.13
C ALA A 81 32.51 -29.23 -21.78
N SER A 82 33.52 -28.37 -21.54
CA SER A 82 33.54 -27.52 -20.34
C SER A 82 32.44 -26.44 -20.32
N TYR A 83 31.73 -26.22 -21.42
CA TYR A 83 30.63 -25.26 -21.55
C TYR A 83 29.28 -25.94 -21.73
N GLU A 84 29.17 -27.21 -21.35
CA GLU A 84 27.92 -27.96 -21.37
C GLU A 84 26.81 -27.23 -20.60
N SER A 85 25.62 -27.31 -21.18
CA SER A 85 24.38 -26.76 -20.66
C SER A 85 24.10 -27.32 -19.27
N HIS A 86 24.10 -26.45 -18.25
CA HIS A 86 23.76 -26.82 -16.88
C HIS A 86 22.86 -25.78 -16.22
N ALA A 87 22.30 -26.16 -15.07
CA ALA A 87 21.47 -25.33 -14.23
C ALA A 87 22.06 -25.27 -12.81
N HIS A 88 21.79 -24.18 -12.10
CA HIS A 88 22.23 -24.00 -10.72
C HIS A 88 21.05 -24.12 -9.75
N ALA A 89 21.31 -24.75 -8.60
CA ALA A 89 20.37 -24.79 -7.51
C ALA A 89 20.30 -23.43 -6.80
N TYR A 90 19.12 -22.85 -6.74
CA TYR A 90 18.83 -21.70 -5.90
C TYR A 90 17.94 -22.15 -4.73
N ARG A 91 18.60 -22.42 -3.60
CA ARG A 91 18.01 -23.03 -2.40
C ARG A 91 18.32 -22.25 -1.12
N GLY A 92 17.48 -22.47 -0.11
CA GLY A 92 17.70 -22.00 1.27
C GLY A 92 16.95 -20.71 1.60
N ARG A 93 17.31 -20.11 2.74
CA ARG A 93 16.74 -18.83 3.19
C ARG A 93 17.48 -17.67 2.52
N LYS A 94 16.75 -16.76 1.89
CA LYS A 94 17.26 -15.61 1.15
C LYS A 94 16.54 -14.35 1.59
N LYS A 95 17.28 -13.27 1.79
CA LYS A 95 16.71 -11.94 1.97
C LYS A 95 16.43 -11.34 0.60
N ILE A 96 15.21 -10.86 0.39
CA ILE A 96 14.81 -10.13 -0.82
C ILE A 96 14.25 -8.77 -0.43
N THR A 97 14.33 -7.83 -1.37
CA THR A 97 13.60 -6.56 -1.31
C THR A 97 12.32 -6.70 -2.12
N VAL A 98 11.18 -6.44 -1.48
CA VAL A 98 9.89 -6.36 -2.15
C VAL A 98 9.64 -4.89 -2.49
N HIS A 99 9.68 -4.57 -3.78
CA HIS A 99 9.38 -3.24 -4.29
C HIS A 99 7.88 -3.05 -4.36
N ASN A 100 7.33 -2.40 -3.33
CA ASN A 100 5.91 -2.28 -3.11
C ASN A 100 5.52 -0.90 -2.57
N LYS A 101 6.36 0.12 -2.77
CA LYS A 101 6.00 1.52 -2.49
C LYS A 101 4.88 2.03 -3.40
N LEU A 102 4.15 3.03 -2.90
CA LEU A 102 3.09 3.70 -3.66
C LEU A 102 3.63 4.46 -4.88
N LYS A 103 2.78 4.62 -5.87
CA LYS A 103 3.03 5.37 -7.11
C LYS A 103 1.95 6.41 -7.38
N ASN A 104 2.32 7.46 -8.11
CA ASN A 104 1.39 8.53 -8.47
C ASN A 104 0.16 7.94 -9.21
N GLY A 105 -1.02 8.41 -8.84
CA GLY A 105 -2.30 7.95 -9.38
C GLY A 105 -2.85 6.68 -8.71
N GLU A 106 -2.09 5.98 -7.87
CA GLU A 106 -2.60 4.82 -7.16
C GLU A 106 -3.68 5.20 -6.16
N LYS A 107 -4.72 4.36 -6.07
CA LYS A 107 -5.82 4.52 -5.14
C LYS A 107 -5.59 3.63 -3.92
N VAL A 108 -5.82 4.17 -2.74
CA VAL A 108 -5.55 3.48 -1.46
C VAL A 108 -6.76 3.52 -0.54
N ILE A 109 -6.78 2.57 0.39
CA ILE A 109 -7.71 2.51 1.52
C ILE A 109 -6.92 2.68 2.81
N MET A 110 -7.44 3.49 3.73
CA MET A 110 -6.70 3.96 4.89
C MET A 110 -7.59 3.94 6.14
N LEU A 111 -6.97 3.82 7.31
CA LEU A 111 -7.61 4.02 8.61
C LEU A 111 -7.19 5.37 9.18
N ARG A 112 -8.17 6.22 9.49
CA ARG A 112 -7.93 7.45 10.25
C ARG A 112 -7.75 7.13 11.72
N GLN A 113 -6.68 7.60 12.35
CA GLN A 113 -6.52 7.50 13.80
C GLN A 113 -7.66 8.26 14.53
N ALA A 114 -8.29 7.61 15.51
CA ALA A 114 -9.31 8.25 16.33
C ALA A 114 -8.74 9.48 17.06
N GLY A 115 -9.48 10.60 17.03
CA GLY A 115 -9.07 11.86 17.65
C GLY A 115 -7.89 12.59 16.97
N GLY A 116 -7.17 11.92 16.06
CA GLY A 116 -5.93 12.42 15.45
C GLY A 116 -6.08 12.90 14.02
N GLN A 117 -4.93 13.29 13.44
CA GLN A 117 -4.79 13.66 12.03
C GLN A 117 -4.01 12.63 11.23
N LEU A 118 -3.48 11.59 11.89
CA LEU A 118 -2.68 10.54 11.29
C LEU A 118 -3.56 9.52 10.56
N PHE A 119 -3.06 9.00 9.44
CA PHE A 119 -3.71 7.96 8.65
C PHE A 119 -2.77 6.78 8.43
N TYR A 120 -3.28 5.57 8.64
CA TYR A 120 -2.57 4.34 8.34
C TYR A 120 -3.04 3.77 7.00
N VAL A 121 -2.15 3.69 6.02
CA VAL A 121 -2.46 3.16 4.68
C VAL A 121 -2.42 1.64 4.70
N LEU A 122 -3.59 1.01 4.52
CA LEU A 122 -3.76 -0.44 4.62
C LEU A 122 -3.28 -1.16 3.36
N CYS A 123 -3.75 -0.74 2.19
CA CYS A 123 -3.40 -1.34 0.90
C CYS A 123 -3.85 -0.45 -0.26
N ARG A 124 -3.40 -0.82 -1.47
CA ARG A 124 -3.98 -0.33 -2.73
C ARG A 124 -5.35 -0.97 -2.97
N VAL A 125 -6.23 -0.27 -3.67
CA VAL A 125 -7.56 -0.80 -4.06
C VAL A 125 -7.60 -1.31 -5.51
N ALA A 126 -6.49 -1.19 -6.24
CA ALA A 126 -6.34 -1.61 -7.63
C ALA A 126 -4.93 -2.18 -7.86
N GLU A 127 -4.69 -2.67 -9.06
CA GLU A 127 -3.37 -3.16 -9.51
C GLU A 127 -2.31 -2.06 -9.40
N HIS A 128 -1.06 -2.49 -9.22
CA HIS A 128 0.09 -1.60 -9.20
C HIS A 128 0.19 -0.79 -10.49
N ALA A 129 0.45 0.51 -10.33
CA ALA A 129 0.87 1.32 -11.46
C ALA A 129 2.33 0.97 -11.81
N GLU A 130 2.67 1.07 -13.11
CA GLU A 130 4.06 1.08 -13.58
C GLU A 130 4.90 -0.18 -13.26
N LEU A 131 4.30 -1.37 -13.30
CA LEU A 131 5.07 -2.62 -13.21
C LEU A 131 6.03 -2.75 -14.41
N THR A 132 7.32 -2.98 -14.12
CA THR A 132 8.40 -3.10 -15.12
C THR A 132 8.96 -4.52 -15.26
N GLY A 133 8.32 -5.51 -14.62
CA GLY A 133 8.74 -6.90 -14.66
C GLY A 133 8.64 -7.53 -16.06
N GLU A 134 9.31 -8.66 -16.25
CA GLU A 134 9.45 -9.34 -17.56
C GLU A 134 8.15 -10.00 -18.09
N TRP A 135 7.05 -9.94 -17.34
CA TRP A 135 5.78 -10.58 -17.69
C TRP A 135 4.69 -9.53 -17.82
N SER A 136 4.30 -9.24 -19.07
CA SER A 136 3.13 -8.44 -19.47
C SER A 136 1.98 -9.31 -19.92
#